data_AF-A0A7X5JJR3-F1
#
_entry.id   AF-A0A7X5JJR3-F1
#
_cell.length_a   1.000
_cell.length_b   1.000
_cell.length_c   1.000
_cell.angle_alpha   90.00
_cell.angle_beta   90.00
_cell.angle_gamma   90.00
#
_symmetry.space_group_name_H-M   'P 1'
#
loop_
_entity.id
_entity.type
_entity.pdbx_description
1 polymer ?
#
loop_
_entity_poly.entity_id
_entity_poly.type
_entity_poly.pdbx_seq_one_letter_code
_entity_poly.pdbx_strand_id
1 'polypeptide(L)'
;MKYDLKATSIIEAMVVLLIVVTGIIGVYGLLNSSQRLANSTGNRIEAISIARDGLESFSNIRDTNWIRFSADTRNCWNVLNYNINCLGNSTTTYDIRSLANQSYSIYRNAQNQFELSLKSNLGDFDTPSYRNDFKVQKDARGFYTQSGGVDINPLYTREIIVEYIEDTNSDASINSNDAKMRVSSLVQWRDVGNENIKTLTLQTVLTNWYK
;
A
#
# COMPACT_ATOMS: atom_id res chain seq x y z
N MET A 1 56.83 48.46 -13.78
CA MET A 1 56.55 47.19 -14.49
C MET A 1 55.31 47.39 -15.33
N LYS A 2 55.43 47.37 -16.66
CA LYS A 2 54.28 47.38 -17.58
C LYS A 2 53.81 45.94 -17.71
N TYR A 3 52.62 45.62 -17.22
CA TYR A 3 51.99 44.34 -17.48
C TYR A 3 51.60 44.28 -18.96
N ASP A 4 52.01 43.22 -19.66
CA ASP A 4 51.71 43.02 -21.06
C ASP A 4 50.21 42.70 -21.21
N LEU A 5 49.43 43.62 -21.78
CA LEU A 5 47.95 43.57 -21.89
C LEU A 5 47.42 42.28 -22.55
N LYS A 6 48.25 41.60 -23.35
CA LYS A 6 47.89 40.35 -24.02
C LYS A 6 47.86 39.15 -23.06
N ALA A 7 48.76 39.10 -22.08
CA ALA A 7 48.80 38.01 -21.10
C ALA A 7 47.62 38.08 -20.12
N THR A 8 47.18 39.29 -19.75
CA THR A 8 46.00 39.50 -18.91
C THR A 8 44.69 39.07 -19.60
N SER A 9 44.57 39.29 -20.92
CA SER A 9 43.37 38.90 -21.69
C SER A 9 43.20 37.36 -21.81
N ILE A 10 44.30 36.61 -21.92
CA ILE A 10 44.25 35.14 -21.98
C ILE A 10 43.85 34.57 -20.62
N ILE A 11 44.45 35.07 -19.54
CA ILE A 11 44.13 34.61 -18.18
C ILE A 11 42.67 34.93 -17.83
N GLU A 12 42.17 36.11 -18.19
CA GLU A 12 40.77 36.49 -17.99
C GLU A 12 39.82 35.52 -18.72
N ALA A 13 40.10 35.18 -19.97
CA ALA A 13 39.31 34.20 -20.73
C ALA A 13 39.33 32.80 -20.09
N MET A 14 40.49 32.37 -19.56
CA MET A 14 40.61 31.09 -18.86
C MET A 14 39.77 31.06 -17.56
N VAL A 15 39.78 32.14 -16.79
CA VAL A 15 38.98 32.24 -15.56
C VAL A 15 37.49 32.23 -15.88
N VAL A 16 37.05 32.97 -16.90
CA VAL A 16 35.66 32.97 -17.36
C VAL A 16 35.23 31.55 -17.78
N LEU A 17 36.06 30.84 -18.54
CA LEU A 17 35.75 29.47 -18.97
C LEU A 17 35.62 28.51 -17.78
N LEU A 18 36.49 28.64 -16.77
CA LEU A 18 36.41 27.83 -15.55
C LEU A 18 35.12 28.08 -14.77
N ILE A 19 34.70 29.34 -14.64
CA ILE A 19 33.42 29.70 -13.99
C ILE A 19 32.24 29.11 -14.76
N VAL A 20 32.26 29.17 -16.09
CA VAL A 20 31.18 28.60 -16.93
C VAL A 20 31.11 27.09 -16.77
N VAL A 21 32.25 26.38 -16.83
CA VAL A 21 32.28 24.90 -16.71
C VAL A 21 31.79 24.44 -15.33
N THR A 22 32.27 25.09 -14.26
CA THR A 22 31.80 24.79 -12.89
C THR A 22 30.31 25.08 -12.71
N GLY A 23 29.81 26.16 -13.31
CA GLY A 23 28.38 26.48 -13.35
C GLY A 23 27.55 25.39 -14.04
N ILE A 24 27.98 24.91 -15.20
CA ILE A 24 27.26 23.86 -15.95
C ILE A 24 27.22 22.54 -15.14
N ILE A 25 28.33 22.15 -14.52
CA ILE A 25 28.39 20.94 -13.68
C ILE A 25 27.41 21.07 -12.49
N GLY A 26 27.37 22.23 -11.85
CA GLY A 26 26.44 22.51 -10.75
C GLY A 26 24.98 22.39 -11.18
N VAL A 27 24.61 23.00 -12.31
CA VAL A 27 23.24 22.92 -12.85
C VAL A 27 22.88 21.48 -13.21
N TYR A 28 23.78 20.71 -13.81
CA TYR A 28 23.53 19.31 -14.16
C TYR A 28 23.30 18.44 -12.92
N GLY A 29 24.06 18.67 -11.84
CA GLY A 29 23.86 18.00 -10.55
C GLY A 29 22.48 18.29 -9.96
N LEU A 30 22.01 19.53 -10.04
CA LEU A 30 20.68 19.93 -9.58
C LEU A 30 19.59 19.25 -10.41
N LEU A 31 19.69 19.25 -11.74
CA LEU A 31 18.69 18.64 -12.63
C LEU A 31 18.50 17.14 -12.34
N ASN A 32 19.60 16.40 -12.17
CA ASN A 32 19.52 14.97 -11.84
C ASN A 32 18.87 14.73 -10.47
N SER A 33 19.20 15.57 -9.50
CA SER A 33 18.60 15.50 -8.16
C SER A 33 17.10 15.80 -8.19
N SER A 34 16.69 16.83 -8.96
CA SER A 34 15.28 17.18 -9.16
C SER A 34 14.49 16.07 -9.85
N GLN A 35 15.05 15.42 -10.87
CA GLN A 35 14.39 14.29 -11.54
C GLN A 35 14.19 13.09 -10.61
N ARG A 36 15.21 12.73 -9.82
CA ARG A 36 15.10 11.65 -8.83
C ARG A 36 14.03 11.95 -7.78
N LEU A 37 13.98 13.20 -7.31
CA LEU A 37 12.96 13.65 -6.37
C LEU A 37 11.56 13.59 -6.98
N ALA A 38 11.40 14.03 -8.24
CA ALA A 38 10.12 13.99 -8.95
C ALA A 38 9.60 12.56 -9.09
N ASN A 39 10.46 11.62 -9.51
CA ASN A 39 10.10 10.20 -9.64
C ASN A 39 9.75 9.57 -8.29
N SER A 40 10.56 9.78 -7.25
CA SER A 40 10.29 9.27 -5.91
C SER A 40 8.98 9.85 -5.34
N THR A 41 8.70 11.13 -5.59
CA THR A 41 7.43 11.77 -5.20
C THR A 41 6.25 11.16 -5.95
N GLY A 42 6.38 10.95 -7.26
CA GLY A 42 5.36 10.27 -8.08
C GLY A 42 5.05 8.88 -7.55
N ASN A 43 6.09 8.08 -7.31
CA ASN A 43 5.93 6.72 -6.78
C ASN A 43 5.22 6.71 -5.42
N ARG A 44 5.52 7.69 -4.55
CA ARG A 44 4.87 7.84 -3.25
C ARG A 44 3.39 8.21 -3.38
N ILE A 45 3.03 9.08 -4.33
CA ILE A 45 1.63 9.43 -4.59
C ILE A 45 0.85 8.21 -5.07
N GLU A 46 1.44 7.44 -6.00
CA GLU A 46 0.85 6.17 -6.46
C GLU A 46 0.67 5.17 -5.31
N ALA A 47 1.70 5.01 -4.46
CA ALA A 47 1.62 4.14 -3.28
C ALA A 47 0.50 4.55 -2.30
N ILE A 48 0.30 5.86 -2.08
CA ILE A 48 -0.81 6.38 -1.27
C ILE A 48 -2.15 6.02 -1.91
N SER A 49 -2.28 6.16 -3.23
CA SER A 49 -3.50 5.81 -3.96
C SER A 49 -3.82 4.31 -3.83
N ILE A 50 -2.81 3.44 -4.01
CA ILE A 50 -2.94 1.99 -3.87
C ILE A 50 -3.37 1.60 -2.46
N ALA A 51 -2.79 2.26 -1.45
CA ALA A 51 -3.13 2.01 -0.05
C ALA A 51 -4.56 2.44 0.28
N ARG A 52 -5.01 3.59 -0.22
CA ARG A 52 -6.40 4.07 -0.06
C ARG A 52 -7.41 3.13 -0.72
N ASP A 53 -7.13 2.72 -1.96
CA ASP A 53 -7.96 1.75 -2.69
C ASP A 53 -8.06 0.41 -1.94
N GLY A 54 -6.97 -0.03 -1.30
CA GLY A 54 -6.99 -1.22 -0.44
C GLY A 54 -7.95 -1.09 0.74
N LEU A 55 -7.93 0.05 1.46
CA LEU A 55 -8.83 0.30 2.58
C LEU A 55 -10.30 0.46 2.16
N GLU A 56 -10.54 1.09 1.01
CA GLU A 56 -11.89 1.24 0.43
C GLU A 56 -12.43 -0.12 -0.01
N SER A 57 -11.63 -0.91 -0.70
CA SER A 57 -11.97 -2.28 -1.10
C SER A 57 -12.32 -3.13 0.12
N PHE A 58 -11.55 -3.04 1.21
CA PHE A 58 -11.86 -3.72 2.45
C PHE A 58 -13.21 -3.25 3.04
N SER A 59 -13.47 -1.94 3.05
CA SER A 59 -14.75 -1.39 3.53
C SER A 59 -15.92 -1.87 2.67
N ASN A 60 -15.73 -2.04 1.36
CA ASN A 60 -16.71 -2.59 0.44
C ASN A 60 -17.03 -4.06 0.74
N ILE A 61 -16.01 -4.89 1.04
CA ILE A 61 -16.21 -6.28 1.49
C ILE A 61 -17.08 -6.32 2.73
N ARG A 62 -16.77 -5.48 3.73
CA ARG A 62 -17.57 -5.35 4.95
C ARG A 62 -19.02 -5.01 4.64
N ASP A 63 -19.25 -3.95 3.87
CA ASP A 63 -20.61 -3.46 3.57
C ASP A 63 -21.41 -4.51 2.78
N THR A 64 -20.75 -5.22 1.87
CA THR A 64 -21.35 -6.32 1.11
C THR A 64 -21.72 -7.49 2.01
N ASN A 65 -20.84 -7.89 2.93
CA ASN A 65 -21.12 -8.94 3.91
C ASN A 65 -22.32 -8.54 4.77
N TRP A 66 -22.36 -7.30 5.27
CA TRP A 66 -23.47 -6.79 6.07
C TRP A 66 -24.82 -6.89 5.35
N ILE A 67 -24.90 -6.44 4.09
CA ILE A 67 -26.15 -6.51 3.30
C ILE A 67 -26.58 -7.97 3.09
N ARG A 68 -25.63 -8.87 2.80
CA ARG A 68 -25.92 -10.27 2.49
C ARG A 68 -26.26 -11.11 3.72
N PHE A 69 -25.78 -10.74 4.91
CA PHE A 69 -26.11 -11.40 6.17
C PHE A 69 -27.27 -10.72 6.92
N SER A 70 -28.07 -9.89 6.25
CA SER A 70 -29.23 -9.22 6.85
C SER A 70 -30.25 -10.16 7.50
N ALA A 71 -30.28 -11.44 7.11
CA ALA A 71 -31.13 -12.47 7.70
C ALA A 71 -30.57 -13.08 9.02
N ASP A 72 -29.27 -13.03 9.26
CA ASP A 72 -28.62 -13.55 10.48
C ASP A 72 -27.51 -12.58 10.94
N THR A 73 -27.95 -11.53 11.62
CA THR A 73 -27.09 -10.45 12.12
C THR A 73 -26.26 -10.86 13.33
N ARG A 74 -26.45 -12.05 13.91
CA ARG A 74 -25.76 -12.47 15.14
C ARG A 74 -24.56 -13.37 14.88
N ASN A 75 -24.64 -14.27 13.90
CA ASN A 75 -23.61 -15.29 13.71
C ASN A 75 -22.62 -14.95 12.57
N CYS A 76 -23.06 -14.22 11.54
CA CYS A 76 -22.31 -14.09 10.28
C CYS A 76 -21.88 -12.68 9.90
N TRP A 77 -22.11 -11.71 10.76
CA TRP A 77 -21.73 -10.32 10.52
C TRP A 77 -20.21 -10.12 10.49
N ASN A 78 -19.44 -10.96 11.18
CA ASN A 78 -18.00 -10.79 11.41
C ASN A 78 -17.10 -11.69 10.54
N VAL A 79 -17.57 -12.09 9.35
CA VAL A 79 -16.80 -12.96 8.45
C VAL A 79 -15.91 -12.13 7.52
N LEU A 80 -14.72 -12.66 7.24
CA LEU A 80 -13.73 -12.03 6.35
C LEU A 80 -14.26 -11.89 4.91
N ASN A 81 -14.82 -12.96 4.36
CA ASN A 81 -15.42 -13.04 3.02
C ASN A 81 -16.84 -13.62 3.13
N TYR A 82 -17.70 -13.27 2.18
CA TYR A 82 -19.05 -13.84 2.12
C TYR A 82 -19.00 -15.37 1.99
N ASN A 83 -19.64 -16.06 2.94
CA ASN A 83 -19.77 -17.51 2.95
C ASN A 83 -21.22 -17.90 3.27
N ILE A 84 -21.87 -18.58 2.34
CA ILE A 84 -23.27 -19.03 2.49
C ILE A 84 -23.44 -20.03 3.63
N ASN A 85 -22.42 -20.85 3.93
CA ASN A 85 -22.46 -21.86 4.99
C ASN A 85 -22.41 -21.26 6.39
N CYS A 86 -22.19 -19.96 6.49
CA CYS A 86 -22.29 -19.28 7.77
C CYS A 86 -23.77 -19.18 8.22
N LEU A 87 -24.72 -18.95 7.29
CA LEU A 87 -26.13 -18.75 7.62
C LEU A 87 -26.71 -19.97 8.34
N GLY A 88 -27.25 -19.77 9.55
CA GLY A 88 -27.83 -20.85 10.35
C GLY A 88 -26.81 -21.74 11.07
N ASN A 89 -25.52 -21.42 10.99
CA ASN A 89 -24.47 -22.06 11.78
C ASN A 89 -24.04 -21.13 12.93
N SER A 90 -24.23 -21.57 14.17
CA SER A 90 -23.84 -20.80 15.37
C SER A 90 -22.37 -20.95 15.75
N THR A 91 -21.55 -21.66 14.95
CA THR A 91 -20.13 -21.82 15.26
C THR A 91 -19.32 -20.62 14.77
N THR A 92 -18.44 -20.11 15.63
CA THR A 92 -17.48 -19.02 15.34
C THR A 92 -16.39 -19.38 14.33
N THR A 93 -16.56 -20.48 13.60
CA THR A 93 -15.59 -21.06 12.65
C THR A 93 -15.18 -20.08 11.55
N TYR A 94 -16.00 -19.07 11.27
CA TYR A 94 -15.75 -18.07 10.24
C TYR A 94 -15.49 -16.66 10.81
N ASP A 95 -15.33 -16.53 12.13
CA ASP A 95 -15.09 -15.25 12.80
C ASP A 95 -13.68 -14.73 12.47
N ILE A 96 -13.60 -13.51 11.94
CA ILE A 96 -12.34 -12.81 11.66
C ILE A 96 -11.44 -12.69 12.89
N ARG A 97 -11.99 -12.72 14.12
CA ARG A 97 -11.22 -12.73 15.38
C ARG A 97 -10.29 -13.94 15.48
N SER A 98 -10.74 -15.10 15.01
CA SER A 98 -9.90 -16.32 14.97
C SER A 98 -8.78 -16.24 13.93
N LEU A 99 -8.84 -15.25 13.04
CA LEU A 99 -7.91 -14.97 11.96
C LEU A 99 -7.27 -13.57 12.10
N ALA A 100 -7.31 -13.00 13.31
CA ALA A 100 -6.70 -11.71 13.60
C ALA A 100 -5.17 -11.77 13.49
N ASN A 101 -4.56 -10.62 13.20
CA ASN A 101 -3.11 -10.46 12.98
C ASN A 101 -2.58 -11.25 11.79
N GLN A 102 -3.41 -11.42 10.76
CA GLN A 102 -3.04 -12.08 9.52
C GLN A 102 -2.94 -11.07 8.38
N SER A 103 -2.21 -11.50 7.35
CA SER A 103 -1.88 -10.71 6.17
C SER A 103 -2.66 -11.21 4.97
N TYR A 104 -3.26 -10.28 4.25
CA TYR A 104 -4.20 -10.58 3.17
C TYR A 104 -3.84 -9.83 1.90
N SER A 105 -4.14 -10.45 0.77
CA SER A 105 -4.18 -9.81 -0.54
C SER A 105 -5.62 -9.65 -0.97
N ILE A 106 -5.97 -8.53 -1.62
CA ILE A 106 -7.33 -8.30 -2.11
C ILE A 106 -7.41 -8.69 -3.57
N TYR A 107 -8.33 -9.57 -3.91
CA TYR A 107 -8.64 -9.93 -5.28
C TYR A 107 -10.14 -9.80 -5.56
N ARG A 108 -10.51 -9.85 -6.84
CA ARG A 108 -11.89 -9.93 -7.29
C ARG A 108 -12.20 -11.35 -7.72
N ASN A 109 -13.30 -11.90 -7.22
CA ASN A 109 -13.78 -13.22 -7.59
C ASN A 109 -14.43 -13.21 -8.99
N ALA A 110 -14.89 -14.38 -9.45
CA ALA A 110 -15.55 -14.53 -10.76
C ALA A 110 -16.84 -13.70 -10.90
N GLN A 111 -17.47 -13.33 -9.78
CA GLN A 111 -18.65 -12.48 -9.68
C GLN A 111 -18.29 -10.99 -9.52
N ASN A 112 -17.01 -10.62 -9.72
CA ASN A 112 -16.48 -9.27 -9.61
C ASN A 112 -16.60 -8.65 -8.20
N GLN A 113 -16.76 -9.48 -7.17
CA GLN A 113 -16.82 -9.06 -5.77
C GLN A 113 -15.42 -9.07 -5.18
N PHE A 114 -15.13 -8.11 -4.30
CA PHE A 114 -13.88 -8.11 -3.57
C PHE A 114 -13.85 -9.25 -2.55
N GLU A 115 -12.72 -9.92 -2.46
CA GLU A 115 -12.42 -10.97 -1.51
C GLU A 115 -10.97 -10.85 -1.02
N LEU A 116 -10.75 -11.31 0.20
CA LEU A 116 -9.44 -11.37 0.84
C LEU A 116 -8.89 -12.79 0.74
N SER A 117 -7.69 -12.94 0.19
CA SER A 117 -6.93 -14.19 0.25
C SER A 117 -5.93 -14.08 1.38
N LEU A 118 -6.01 -15.01 2.33
CA LEU A 118 -4.98 -15.19 3.35
C LEU A 118 -3.66 -15.55 2.68
N LYS A 119 -2.57 -14.89 3.09
CA LYS A 119 -1.21 -15.13 2.63
C LYS A 119 -0.30 -15.34 3.84
N SER A 120 0.55 -16.37 3.78
CA SER A 120 1.44 -16.75 4.87
C SER A 120 2.89 -16.32 4.66
N ASN A 121 3.27 -15.93 3.44
CA ASN A 121 4.63 -15.49 3.12
C ASN A 121 4.85 -14.05 3.58
N LEU A 122 5.12 -13.86 4.87
CA LEU A 122 5.47 -12.56 5.45
C LEU A 122 6.90 -12.16 5.08
N GLY A 123 7.18 -10.86 5.03
CA GLY A 123 8.50 -10.34 4.73
C GLY A 123 8.45 -8.93 4.14
N ASP A 124 9.34 -8.69 3.19
CA ASP A 124 9.50 -7.41 2.54
C ASP A 124 9.54 -7.53 1.00
N PHE A 125 9.61 -6.39 0.34
CA PHE A 125 9.70 -6.28 -1.10
C PHE A 125 10.90 -7.05 -1.68
N ASP A 126 11.96 -7.34 -0.93
CA ASP A 126 13.10 -8.12 -1.43
C ASP A 126 12.84 -9.61 -1.48
N THR A 127 11.93 -10.09 -0.63
CA THR A 127 11.56 -11.49 -0.54
C THR A 127 10.70 -11.92 -1.74
N PRO A 128 11.16 -12.84 -2.61
CA PRO A 128 10.42 -13.20 -3.83
C PRO A 128 9.05 -13.83 -3.56
N SER A 129 8.92 -14.63 -2.50
CA SER A 129 7.64 -15.22 -2.11
C SER A 129 6.64 -14.16 -1.66
N TYR A 130 7.09 -13.18 -0.86
CA TYR A 130 6.29 -12.01 -0.47
C TYR A 130 5.81 -11.22 -1.69
N ARG A 131 6.72 -10.89 -2.62
CA ARG A 131 6.33 -10.20 -3.86
C ARG A 131 5.30 -10.97 -4.67
N ASN A 132 5.44 -12.29 -4.78
CA ASN A 132 4.48 -13.09 -5.55
C ASN A 132 3.09 -13.09 -4.93
N ASP A 133 3.00 -13.06 -3.59
CA ASP A 133 1.74 -13.06 -2.87
C ASP A 133 1.07 -11.69 -2.80
N PHE A 134 1.85 -10.61 -2.72
CA PHE A 134 1.34 -9.27 -2.49
C PHE A 134 1.54 -8.29 -3.65
N LYS A 135 2.07 -8.73 -4.80
CA LYS A 135 2.25 -7.86 -5.98
C LYS A 135 0.97 -7.14 -6.37
N VAL A 136 1.14 -5.89 -6.78
CA VAL A 136 0.08 -5.06 -7.36
C VAL A 136 0.47 -4.78 -8.79
N GLN A 137 -0.35 -5.22 -9.73
CA GLN A 137 -0.13 -5.07 -11.16
C GLN A 137 -1.10 -4.04 -11.73
N LYS A 138 -0.70 -3.38 -12.82
CA LYS A 138 -1.63 -2.56 -13.62
C LYS A 138 -2.43 -3.47 -14.55
N ASP A 139 -3.74 -3.25 -14.61
CA ASP A 139 -4.62 -3.85 -15.60
C ASP A 139 -4.51 -3.15 -16.96
N ALA A 140 -5.21 -3.64 -17.97
CA ALA A 140 -5.21 -3.06 -19.32
C ALA A 140 -5.78 -1.62 -19.39
N ARG A 141 -6.46 -1.17 -18.32
CA ARG A 141 -7.04 0.17 -18.19
C ARG A 141 -6.16 1.09 -17.34
N GLY A 142 -5.04 0.58 -16.81
CA GLY A 142 -4.10 1.32 -15.97
C GLY A 142 -4.45 1.34 -14.49
N PHE A 143 -5.46 0.59 -14.03
CA PHE A 143 -5.81 0.49 -12.61
C PHE A 143 -4.96 -0.57 -11.91
N TYR A 144 -4.67 -0.34 -10.64
CA TYR A 144 -3.91 -1.27 -9.80
C TYR A 144 -4.81 -2.40 -9.27
N THR A 145 -4.33 -3.63 -9.37
CA THR A 145 -5.05 -4.83 -8.96
C THR A 145 -4.10 -5.94 -8.55
N GLN A 146 -4.52 -6.79 -7.60
CA GLN A 146 -3.80 -8.01 -7.23
C GLN A 146 -4.48 -9.27 -7.80
N SER A 147 -5.53 -9.11 -8.61
CA SER A 147 -6.32 -10.19 -9.21
C SER A 147 -5.78 -10.64 -10.58
N GLY A 148 -4.57 -10.20 -10.93
CA GLY A 148 -3.99 -10.33 -12.27
C GLY A 148 -3.89 -8.98 -12.97
N GLY A 149 -2.84 -8.81 -13.76
CA GLY A 149 -2.58 -7.63 -14.55
C GLY A 149 -1.62 -7.93 -15.69
N VAL A 150 -1.42 -6.95 -16.55
CA VAL A 150 -0.53 -7.06 -17.73
C VAL A 150 0.90 -6.64 -17.42
N ASP A 151 1.13 -6.04 -16.24
CA ASP A 151 2.45 -5.60 -15.81
C ASP A 151 3.34 -6.80 -15.44
N ILE A 152 4.40 -6.99 -16.23
CA ILE A 152 5.37 -8.07 -16.06
C ILE A 152 6.31 -7.84 -14.88
N ASN A 153 6.52 -6.58 -14.45
CA ASN A 153 7.46 -6.20 -13.40
C ASN A 153 6.79 -5.23 -12.42
N PRO A 154 5.85 -5.72 -11.58
CA PRO A 154 5.13 -4.88 -10.65
C PRO A 154 6.08 -4.18 -9.67
N LEU A 155 6.00 -2.85 -9.63
CA LEU A 155 6.83 -2.01 -8.78
C LEU A 155 6.37 -2.02 -7.31
N TYR A 156 5.11 -2.35 -7.06
CA TYR A 156 4.45 -2.23 -5.77
C TYR A 156 3.99 -3.58 -5.25
N THR A 157 4.06 -3.75 -3.94
CA THR A 157 3.30 -4.75 -3.20
C THR A 157 2.29 -4.07 -2.29
N ARG A 158 1.15 -4.72 -2.04
CA ARG A 158 0.14 -4.29 -1.08
C ARG A 158 -0.27 -5.46 -0.20
N GLU A 159 -0.20 -5.22 1.09
CA GLU A 159 -0.60 -6.15 2.14
C GLU A 159 -1.67 -5.50 3.00
N ILE A 160 -2.78 -6.21 3.22
CA ILE A 160 -3.81 -5.79 4.16
C ILE A 160 -3.62 -6.57 5.44
N ILE A 161 -3.41 -5.84 6.54
CA ILE A 161 -3.25 -6.41 7.87
C ILE A 161 -4.50 -6.08 8.65
N VAL A 162 -5.12 -7.11 9.20
CA VAL A 162 -6.33 -6.99 10.01
C VAL A 162 -6.01 -7.31 11.45
N GLU A 163 -6.23 -6.33 12.33
CA GLU A 163 -6.02 -6.45 13.77
C GLU A 163 -7.34 -6.18 14.49
N TYR A 164 -7.76 -7.12 15.33
CA TYR A 164 -8.91 -6.93 16.19
C TYR A 164 -8.48 -6.18 17.45
N ILE A 165 -9.15 -5.09 17.79
CA ILE A 165 -8.89 -4.34 19.01
C ILE A 165 -9.89 -4.83 20.05
N GLU A 166 -9.40 -5.60 21.02
CA GLU A 166 -10.20 -5.95 22.20
C GLU A 166 -10.50 -4.70 23.02
N ASP A 167 -11.75 -4.58 23.46
CA ASP A 167 -12.13 -3.53 24.41
C ASP A 167 -11.64 -3.97 25.79
N THR A 168 -10.73 -3.21 26.40
CA THR A 168 -10.10 -3.51 27.69
C THR A 168 -11.06 -3.40 28.88
N ASN A 169 -12.34 -3.12 28.64
CA ASN A 169 -13.37 -3.13 29.66
C ASN A 169 -13.72 -4.59 29.99
N SER A 170 -13.17 -5.08 31.10
CA SER A 170 -13.45 -6.40 31.69
C SER A 170 -14.93 -6.68 32.02
N ASP A 171 -15.80 -5.66 31.90
CA ASP A 171 -17.26 -5.77 32.08
C ASP A 171 -18.05 -5.71 30.76
N ALA A 172 -17.37 -5.57 29.61
CA ALA A 172 -18.02 -5.62 28.30
C ALA A 172 -18.47 -7.06 28.05
N SER A 173 -19.79 -7.30 28.17
CA SER A 173 -20.38 -8.58 27.81
C SER A 173 -19.91 -9.03 26.42
N ILE A 174 -19.85 -10.33 26.16
CA ILE A 174 -19.66 -10.95 24.83
C ILE A 174 -20.62 -10.40 23.73
N ASN A 175 -21.65 -9.63 24.12
CA ASN A 175 -22.59 -8.93 23.27
C ASN A 175 -22.35 -7.41 23.21
N SER A 176 -21.17 -6.93 23.61
CA SER A 176 -20.77 -5.53 23.49
C SER A 176 -20.62 -5.16 22.01
N ASN A 177 -21.40 -4.17 21.58
CA ASN A 177 -21.40 -3.64 20.22
C ASN A 177 -20.14 -2.80 19.89
N ASP A 178 -19.18 -2.72 20.80
CA ASP A 178 -17.94 -1.93 20.69
C ASP A 178 -16.78 -2.69 20.04
N ALA A 179 -17.07 -3.73 19.26
CA ALA A 179 -16.09 -4.40 18.42
C ALA A 179 -15.39 -3.38 17.49
N LYS A 180 -14.08 -3.18 17.69
CA LYS A 180 -13.24 -2.30 16.87
C LYS A 180 -12.25 -3.16 16.11
N MET A 181 -12.08 -2.85 14.83
CA MET A 181 -11.07 -3.49 14.01
C MET A 181 -10.18 -2.42 13.38
N ARG A 182 -8.87 -2.61 13.50
CA ARG A 182 -7.88 -1.82 12.78
C ARG A 182 -7.54 -2.55 11.49
N VAL A 183 -7.71 -1.86 10.38
CA VAL A 183 -7.29 -2.32 9.07
C VAL A 183 -6.12 -1.46 8.63
N SER A 184 -5.01 -2.09 8.33
CA SER A 184 -3.82 -1.43 7.81
C SER A 184 -3.57 -1.88 6.38
N SER A 185 -3.37 -0.93 5.47
CA SER A 185 -2.85 -1.20 4.14
C SER A 185 -1.38 -0.80 4.11
N LEU A 186 -0.50 -1.80 4.08
CA LEU A 186 0.94 -1.66 3.94
C LEU A 186 1.30 -1.77 2.46
N VAL A 187 1.94 -0.74 1.91
CA VAL A 187 2.45 -0.73 0.54
C VAL A 187 3.96 -0.60 0.59
N GLN A 188 4.64 -1.44 -0.19
CA GLN A 188 6.09 -1.41 -0.31
C GLN A 188 6.52 -1.29 -1.77
N TRP A 189 7.60 -0.56 -2.02
CA TRP A 189 8.21 -0.42 -3.34
C TRP A 189 9.70 -0.07 -3.24
N ARG A 190 10.39 -0.12 -4.37
CA ARG A 190 11.79 0.31 -4.48
C ARG A 190 11.93 1.33 -5.60
N ASP A 191 12.51 2.48 -5.29
CA ASP A 191 12.86 3.48 -6.32
C ASP A 191 14.05 3.00 -7.15
N VAL A 192 14.04 3.29 -8.45
CA VAL A 192 15.14 2.92 -9.36
C VAL A 192 16.45 3.57 -8.90
N GLY A 193 17.46 2.75 -8.65
CA GLY A 193 18.77 3.20 -8.16
C GLY A 193 18.84 3.49 -6.66
N ASN A 194 17.83 3.08 -5.88
CA ASN A 194 17.86 3.06 -4.42
C ASN A 194 17.81 1.61 -3.92
N GLU A 195 18.72 1.24 -3.03
CA GLU A 195 18.72 -0.09 -2.42
C GLU A 195 17.66 -0.21 -1.32
N ASN A 196 17.27 0.91 -0.72
CA ASN A 196 16.34 0.93 0.40
C ASN A 196 14.89 0.73 -0.06
N ILE A 197 14.22 -0.21 0.58
CA ILE A 197 12.77 -0.42 0.45
C ILE A 197 12.05 0.78 1.06
N LYS A 198 11.07 1.30 0.33
CA LYS A 198 10.16 2.32 0.82
C LYS A 198 8.88 1.64 1.28
N THR A 199 8.41 2.04 2.45
CA THR A 199 7.20 1.51 3.05
C THR A 199 6.23 2.64 3.36
N LEU A 200 4.95 2.39 3.14
CA LEU A 200 3.86 3.29 3.47
C LEU A 200 2.75 2.46 4.11
N THR A 201 2.33 2.85 5.31
CA THR A 201 1.18 2.23 5.96
C THR A 201 0.08 3.27 6.11
N LEU A 202 -1.09 2.99 5.56
CA LEU A 202 -2.32 3.71 5.89
C LEU A 202 -3.18 2.82 6.78
N GLN A 203 -3.82 3.42 7.78
CA GLN A 203 -4.65 2.69 8.72
C GLN A 203 -6.01 3.35 8.85
N THR A 204 -7.03 2.53 9.03
CA THR A 204 -8.36 2.99 9.42
C THR A 204 -8.87 2.09 10.54
N VAL A 205 -9.68 2.67 11.42
CA VAL A 205 -10.38 1.92 12.46
C VAL A 205 -11.84 1.84 12.04
N LEU A 206 -12.31 0.62 11.83
CA LEU A 206 -13.70 0.33 11.57
C LEU A 206 -14.36 0.03 12.91
N THR A 207 -15.38 0.82 13.24
CA THR A 207 -16.19 0.67 14.45
C THR A 207 -17.59 0.18 14.09
N ASN A 208 -18.27 -0.40 15.07
CA ASN A 208 -19.71 -0.65 15.02
C ASN A 208 -20.12 -1.70 13.97
N TRP A 209 -19.58 -2.92 14.11
CA TRP A 209 -19.95 -4.03 13.24
C TRP A 209 -21.32 -4.66 13.55
N TYR A 210 -21.92 -4.28 14.67
CA TYR A 210 -23.25 -4.70 15.09
C TYR A 210 -23.94 -3.46 15.68
N LYS A 211 -24.92 -2.91 14.98
CA LYS A 211 -25.73 -1.79 15.47
C LYS A 211 -26.87 -2.29 16.34
#